data_AF-A0A523YB54-F1
#
_entry.id   AF-A0A523YB54-F1
#
_cell.length_a   1.000
_cell.length_b   1.000
_cell.length_c   1.000
_cell.angle_alpha   90.00
_cell.angle_beta   90.00
_cell.angle_gamma   90.00
#
_symmetry.space_group_name_H-M   'P 1'
#
loop_
_entity.id
_entity.type
_entity.pdbx_description
1 polymer ?
#
loop_
_entity_poly.entity_id
_entity_poly.type
_entity_poly.pdbx_seq_one_letter_code
_entity_poly.pdbx_strand_id
1 'polypeptide(L)'
;MMKRELDSKNTLILKRHFPYVSSPRGGHKALLGIGGNVGDVIRRFEHLFWYFKRSSFVHMVEIAPILKNPPFGYLEQGDFYNSLILVETHLTPQALLRYVLRVEKVFGRKRLFKDGPRTLDIDIIFYENVKMDTKSLTLPHPGWRERESVLIPLKYIKQKDIFLAKGEAFTRNHLVISMHQALALEVRRIDEGLCSLSRRK
;
A
#
# COMPACT_ATOMS: atom_id res chain seq x y z
N MET A 1 13.22 10.90 -14.94
CA MET A 1 12.43 9.82 -14.31
C MET A 1 13.07 8.52 -14.70
N MET A 2 13.48 7.69 -13.75
CA MET A 2 14.08 6.39 -14.05
C MET A 2 13.07 5.28 -13.76
N LYS A 3 13.01 4.27 -14.62
CA LYS A 3 12.15 3.10 -14.44
C LYS A 3 13.02 1.85 -14.36
N ARG A 4 12.61 0.88 -13.53
CA ARG A 4 13.24 -0.44 -13.43
C ARG A 4 12.14 -1.50 -13.39
N GLU A 5 12.09 -2.33 -14.41
CA GLU A 5 11.22 -3.50 -14.44
C GLU A 5 11.69 -4.52 -13.40
N LEU A 6 10.77 -5.07 -12.62
CA LEU A 6 11.04 -6.13 -11.65
C LEU A 6 10.68 -7.49 -12.22
N ASP A 7 9.56 -7.54 -12.94
CA ASP A 7 9.01 -8.70 -13.62
C ASP A 7 8.05 -8.22 -14.73
N SER A 8 7.29 -9.13 -15.34
CA SER A 8 6.36 -8.82 -16.44
C SER A 8 5.16 -7.95 -16.05
N LYS A 9 4.88 -7.77 -14.75
CA LYS A 9 3.72 -7.03 -14.22
C LYS A 9 4.14 -5.80 -13.43
N ASN A 10 5.31 -5.83 -12.79
CA ASN A 10 5.73 -4.87 -11.80
C ASN A 10 6.88 -3.98 -12.28
N THR A 11 6.71 -2.66 -12.20
CA THR A 11 7.74 -1.68 -12.54
C THR A 11 7.97 -0.72 -11.39
N LEU A 12 9.22 -0.56 -10.95
CA LEU A 12 9.60 0.52 -10.05
C LEU A 12 9.90 1.80 -10.82
N ILE A 13 9.47 2.91 -10.26
CA ILE A 13 9.62 4.25 -10.80
C ILE A 13 10.29 5.11 -9.75
N LEU A 14 11.39 5.73 -10.16
CA LEU A 14 12.18 6.64 -9.35
C LEU A 14 11.98 8.08 -9.84
N LYS A 15 11.65 8.94 -8.88
CA LYS A 15 11.36 10.35 -9.06
C LYS A 15 12.09 11.18 -8.00
N ARG A 16 11.97 12.50 -8.12
CA ARG A 16 12.71 13.45 -7.27
C ARG A 16 12.48 13.20 -5.78
N HIS A 17 11.26 12.84 -5.38
CA HIS A 17 10.91 12.59 -3.98
C HIS A 17 10.49 11.14 -3.70
N PHE A 18 10.80 10.22 -4.62
CA PHE A 18 10.48 8.79 -4.51
C PHE A 18 11.68 7.98 -5.01
N PRO A 19 12.56 7.47 -4.13
CA PRO A 19 12.46 7.52 -2.66
C PRO A 19 12.83 8.89 -2.07
N TYR A 20 12.50 9.08 -0.80
CA TYR A 20 12.86 10.24 0.01
C TYR A 20 13.25 9.80 1.41
N VAL A 21 14.20 10.50 2.04
CA VAL A 21 14.58 10.30 3.44
C VAL A 21 14.77 11.65 4.12
N SER A 22 14.39 11.73 5.39
CA SER A 22 14.70 12.87 6.25
C SER A 22 15.02 12.42 7.67
N SER A 23 15.66 13.29 8.44
CA SER A 23 15.92 13.03 9.85
C SER A 23 14.61 12.96 10.64
N PRO A 24 14.48 11.99 11.56
CA PRO A 24 13.40 11.95 12.54
C PRO A 24 13.31 13.24 13.36
N ARG A 25 12.10 13.60 13.78
CA ARG A 25 11.78 14.74 14.67
C ARG A 25 11.08 14.31 15.96
N GLY A 26 10.83 13.01 16.13
CA GLY A 26 10.10 12.47 17.26
C GLY A 26 8.59 12.42 17.01
N GLY A 27 7.91 11.57 17.78
CA GLY A 27 6.49 11.24 17.59
C GLY A 27 6.29 9.75 17.29
N HIS A 28 5.02 9.35 17.19
CA HIS A 28 4.65 7.98 16.87
C HIS A 28 4.88 7.71 15.39
N LYS A 29 5.39 6.52 15.08
CA LYS A 29 5.65 6.12 13.70
C LYS A 29 4.43 5.44 13.09
N ALA A 30 4.06 5.87 11.89
CA ALA A 30 3.02 5.22 11.10
C ALA A 30 3.53 4.97 9.68
N LEU A 31 3.22 3.81 9.14
CA LEU A 31 3.48 3.49 7.74
C LEU A 31 2.19 3.64 6.95
N LEU A 32 2.18 4.61 6.05
CA LEU A 32 1.05 4.90 5.18
C LEU A 32 1.29 4.26 3.80
N GLY A 33 0.28 3.59 3.26
CA GLY A 33 0.24 3.18 1.87
C GLY A 33 -0.51 4.21 1.05
N ILE A 34 0.06 4.64 -0.08
CA ILE A 34 -0.61 5.52 -1.03
C ILE A 34 -0.85 4.79 -2.34
N GLY A 35 -2.01 5.01 -2.96
CA GLY A 35 -2.40 4.35 -4.20
C GLY A 35 -3.24 5.23 -5.12
N GLY A 36 -3.14 5.03 -6.43
CA GLY A 36 -4.01 5.69 -7.40
C GLY A 36 -3.81 5.18 -8.83
N ASN A 37 -4.86 5.31 -9.66
CA ASN A 37 -4.83 4.90 -11.06
C ASN A 37 -5.60 5.86 -12.01
N VAL A 38 -6.13 6.97 -11.50
CA VAL A 38 -6.88 7.95 -12.31
C VAL A 38 -6.07 9.20 -12.61
N GLY A 39 -5.94 9.55 -13.89
CA GLY A 39 -5.23 10.74 -14.36
C GLY A 39 -3.71 10.69 -14.12
N ASP A 40 -3.08 11.85 -13.95
CA ASP A 40 -1.63 11.92 -13.68
C ASP A 40 -1.30 11.61 -12.22
N VAL A 41 -1.23 10.32 -11.89
CA VAL A 41 -1.00 9.83 -10.53
C VAL A 41 0.39 10.21 -10.01
N ILE A 42 1.41 10.15 -10.87
CA ILE A 42 2.78 10.48 -10.48
C ILE A 42 2.89 11.94 -10.09
N ARG A 43 2.31 12.87 -10.88
CA ARG A 43 2.26 14.28 -10.50
C ARG A 43 1.45 14.50 -9.23
N ARG A 44 0.37 13.73 -9.03
CA ARG A 44 -0.41 13.78 -7.79
C ARG A 44 0.40 13.35 -6.57
N PHE A 45 1.23 12.32 -6.68
CA PHE A 45 2.12 11.88 -5.60
C PHE A 45 3.17 12.94 -5.27
N GLU A 46 3.72 13.62 -6.28
CA GLU A 46 4.61 14.78 -6.08
C GLU A 46 3.89 15.95 -5.38
N HIS A 47 2.62 16.21 -5.71
CA HIS A 47 1.82 17.21 -5.00
C HIS A 47 1.51 16.78 -3.55
N LEU A 48 1.23 15.50 -3.32
CA LEU A 48 1.02 14.93 -1.98
C LEU A 48 2.27 15.08 -1.11
N PHE A 49 3.45 14.84 -1.67
CA PHE A 49 4.73 15.09 -1.00
C PHE A 49 4.80 16.54 -0.47
N TRP A 50 4.54 17.54 -1.31
CA TRP A 50 4.57 18.94 -0.88
C TRP A 50 3.46 19.28 0.12
N TYR A 51 2.28 18.68 -0.02
CA TYR A 51 1.20 18.84 0.94
C TYR A 51 1.60 18.31 2.33
N PHE A 52 2.16 17.10 2.41
CA PHE A 52 2.68 16.54 3.66
C PHE A 52 3.88 17.32 4.19
N LYS A 53 4.76 17.84 3.33
CA LYS A 53 5.88 18.70 3.76
C LYS A 53 5.43 19.97 4.49
N ARG A 54 4.24 20.48 4.18
CA ARG A 54 3.67 21.69 4.81
C ARG A 54 2.72 21.36 5.96
N SER A 55 2.47 20.09 6.24
CA SER A 55 1.56 19.67 7.29
C SER A 55 2.21 19.78 8.67
N SER A 56 1.48 20.32 9.64
CA SER A 56 1.85 20.26 11.06
C SER A 56 1.48 18.93 11.73
N PHE A 57 0.73 18.07 11.04
CA PHE A 57 0.20 16.82 11.61
C PHE A 57 1.08 15.60 11.37
N VAL A 58 1.86 15.62 10.29
CA VAL A 58 2.72 14.51 9.89
C VAL A 58 4.07 15.02 9.43
N HIS A 59 5.14 14.35 9.83
CA HIS A 59 6.49 14.56 9.34
C HIS A 59 6.94 13.33 8.56
N MET A 60 7.27 13.49 7.27
CA MET A 60 7.73 12.37 6.44
C MET A 60 9.18 12.02 6.75
N VAL A 61 9.41 10.80 7.23
CA VAL A 61 10.74 10.28 7.57
C VAL A 61 11.35 9.53 6.39
N GLU A 62 10.57 8.68 5.73
CA GLU A 62 11.05 7.85 4.62
C GLU A 62 9.93 7.60 3.61
N ILE A 63 10.26 7.53 2.32
CA ILE A 63 9.32 7.22 1.24
C ILE A 63 9.97 6.20 0.32
N ALA A 64 9.23 5.15 -0.04
CA ALA A 64 9.66 4.14 -0.98
C ALA A 64 9.64 4.67 -2.44
N PRO A 65 10.27 3.98 -3.40
CA PRO A 65 9.98 4.17 -4.82
C PRO A 65 8.50 3.97 -5.13
N ILE A 66 8.06 4.43 -6.30
CA ILE A 66 6.69 4.17 -6.78
C ILE A 66 6.70 2.82 -7.48
N LEU A 67 5.79 1.92 -7.10
CA LEU A 67 5.48 0.70 -7.81
C LEU A 67 4.32 0.95 -8.77
N LYS A 68 4.49 0.61 -10.05
CA LYS A 68 3.39 0.44 -10.99
C LYS A 68 3.06 -1.06 -11.06
N ASN A 69 1.81 -1.43 -10.82
CA ASN A 69 1.33 -2.82 -10.87
C ASN A 69 -0.12 -2.91 -11.40
N PRO A 70 -0.55 -4.08 -11.91
CA PRO A 70 -1.89 -4.25 -12.46
C PRO A 70 -2.99 -4.05 -11.40
N PRO A 71 -4.24 -3.78 -11.81
CA PRO A 71 -5.36 -3.70 -10.90
C PRO A 71 -5.70 -5.05 -10.26
N PHE A 72 -6.35 -4.99 -9.10
CA PHE A 72 -6.88 -6.14 -8.38
C PHE A 72 -8.37 -5.94 -8.10
N GLY A 73 -9.15 -7.02 -8.13
CA GLY A 73 -10.61 -6.97 -8.01
C GLY A 73 -11.26 -6.60 -9.34
N TYR A 74 -11.63 -5.33 -9.53
CA TYR A 74 -12.18 -4.84 -10.80
C TYR A 74 -11.05 -4.69 -11.83
N LEU A 75 -11.08 -5.44 -12.93
CA LEU A 75 -9.95 -5.52 -13.88
C LEU A 75 -10.02 -4.52 -15.03
N GLU A 76 -11.20 -4.00 -15.36
CA GLU A 76 -11.41 -3.01 -16.43
C GLU A 76 -11.04 -1.59 -15.96
N GLN A 77 -9.81 -1.41 -15.49
CA GLN A 77 -9.27 -0.12 -15.06
C GLN A 77 -7.75 -0.06 -15.32
N GLY A 78 -7.20 1.15 -15.30
CA GLY A 78 -5.76 1.34 -15.47
C GLY A 78 -4.93 0.76 -14.33
N ASP A 79 -3.65 0.51 -14.63
CA ASP A 79 -2.65 0.10 -13.64
C ASP A 79 -2.60 1.07 -12.45
N PHE A 80 -2.34 0.52 -11.28
CA PHE A 80 -2.12 1.30 -10.08
C PHE A 80 -0.67 1.74 -9.94
N TYR A 81 -0.52 2.93 -9.38
CA TYR A 81 0.73 3.42 -8.83
C TYR A 81 0.60 3.41 -7.31
N ASN A 82 1.53 2.74 -6.65
CA ASN A 82 1.54 2.56 -5.20
C ASN A 82 2.89 2.95 -4.61
N SER A 83 2.90 3.46 -3.38
CA SER A 83 4.13 3.68 -2.64
C SER A 83 3.85 3.64 -1.13
N LEU A 84 4.90 3.65 -0.32
CA LEU A 84 4.81 3.70 1.14
C LEU A 84 5.50 4.96 1.66
N ILE A 85 4.88 5.59 2.65
CA ILE A 85 5.39 6.77 3.35
C ILE A 85 5.45 6.43 4.84
N LEU A 86 6.65 6.37 5.39
CA LEU A 86 6.87 6.38 6.83
C LEU A 86 6.76 7.81 7.34
N VAL A 87 5.84 8.05 8.27
CA VAL A 87 5.65 9.34 8.92
C VAL A 87 5.83 9.24 10.43
N GLU A 88 6.19 10.37 11.04
CA GLU A 88 6.02 10.64 12.46
C GLU A 88 4.82 11.55 12.68
N THR A 89 4.04 11.27 13.73
CA THR A 89 2.86 12.04 14.09
C THR A 89 2.59 11.98 15.60
N HIS A 90 1.94 13.02 16.12
CA HIS A 90 1.38 13.02 17.48
C HIS A 90 -0.13 12.72 17.49
N LEU A 91 -0.73 12.48 16.31
CA LEU A 91 -2.13 12.11 16.20
C LEU A 91 -2.33 10.66 16.62
N THR A 92 -3.35 10.38 17.43
CA THR A 92 -3.79 9.00 17.68
C THR A 92 -4.19 8.29 16.39
N PRO A 93 -4.22 6.94 16.32
CA PRO A 93 -4.58 6.22 15.10
C PRO A 93 -5.91 6.66 14.46
N GLN A 94 -6.94 6.89 15.29
CA GLN A 94 -8.24 7.40 14.84
C GLN A 94 -8.16 8.85 14.32
N ALA A 95 -7.33 9.70 14.93
CA ALA A 95 -7.13 11.07 14.45
C ALA A 95 -6.31 11.09 13.15
N LEU A 96 -5.31 10.23 13.02
CA LEU A 96 -4.56 10.03 11.78
C LEU A 96 -5.47 9.54 10.66
N LEU A 97 -6.37 8.58 10.94
CA LEU A 97 -7.38 8.11 9.98
C LEU A 97 -8.23 9.28 9.45
N ARG A 98 -8.79 10.11 10.36
CA ARG A 98 -9.56 11.29 9.96
C ARG A 98 -8.74 12.26 9.12
N TYR A 99 -7.47 12.47 9.47
CA TYR A 99 -6.57 13.33 8.71
C TYR A 99 -6.34 12.79 7.30
N VAL A 100 -5.98 11.52 7.13
CA VAL A 100 -5.72 10.96 5.79
C VAL A 100 -6.98 10.90 4.92
N LEU A 101 -8.15 10.61 5.50
CA LEU A 101 -9.43 10.68 4.79
C LEU A 101 -9.77 12.10 4.33
N ARG A 102 -9.41 13.13 5.10
CA ARG A 102 -9.52 14.53 4.66
C ARG A 102 -8.57 14.82 3.51
N VAL A 103 -7.34 14.31 3.57
CA VAL A 103 -6.35 14.48 2.49
C VAL A 103 -6.88 13.86 1.20
N GLU A 104 -7.41 12.63 1.22
CA GLU A 104 -8.03 12.03 0.04
C GLU A 104 -9.10 12.92 -0.60
N LYS A 105 -9.97 13.54 0.21
CA LYS A 105 -10.99 14.47 -0.27
C LYS A 105 -10.37 15.70 -0.96
N VAL A 106 -9.33 16.29 -0.37
CA VAL A 106 -8.57 17.41 -0.98
C VAL A 106 -7.98 17.01 -2.33
N PHE A 107 -7.54 15.76 -2.46
CA PHE A 107 -6.98 15.19 -3.69
C PHE A 107 -8.05 14.60 -4.64
N GLY A 108 -9.33 14.91 -4.38
CA GLY A 108 -10.43 14.62 -5.29
C GLY A 108 -10.89 13.16 -5.29
N ARG A 109 -10.66 12.40 -4.23
CA ARG A 109 -11.15 11.02 -4.13
C ARG A 109 -12.68 11.00 -4.10
N LYS A 110 -13.26 10.30 -5.07
CA LYS A 110 -14.69 9.91 -5.09
C LYS A 110 -14.80 8.40 -4.89
N ARG A 111 -15.73 7.95 -4.04
CA ARG A 111 -16.02 6.52 -3.81
C ARG A 111 -17.23 6.15 -4.64
N LEU A 112 -16.99 5.59 -5.83
CA LEU A 112 -18.06 5.22 -6.76
C LEU A 112 -18.61 3.82 -6.45
N PHE A 113 -17.72 2.83 -6.41
CA PHE A 113 -18.03 1.44 -6.07
C PHE A 113 -16.78 0.76 -5.48
N LYS A 114 -16.97 -0.44 -4.91
CA LYS A 114 -15.90 -1.24 -4.29
C LYS A 114 -14.80 -1.56 -5.31
N ASP A 115 -13.53 -1.43 -4.91
CA ASP A 115 -12.35 -1.70 -5.74
C ASP A 115 -12.22 -0.87 -7.03
N GLY A 116 -13.04 0.17 -7.18
CA GLY A 116 -13.04 1.01 -8.37
C GLY A 116 -11.82 1.95 -8.51
N PRO A 117 -11.76 2.67 -9.64
CA PRO A 117 -10.70 3.63 -9.92
C PRO A 117 -10.64 4.75 -8.88
N ARG A 118 -9.42 5.20 -8.57
CA ARG A 118 -9.19 6.24 -7.57
C ARG A 118 -8.08 7.21 -7.94
N THR A 119 -8.30 8.48 -7.62
CA THR A 119 -7.31 9.54 -7.75
C THR A 119 -6.21 9.39 -6.70
N LEU A 120 -6.60 9.22 -5.44
CA LEU A 120 -5.72 8.94 -4.31
C LEU A 120 -6.46 8.07 -3.28
N ASP A 121 -5.75 7.10 -2.73
CA ASP A 121 -6.09 6.24 -1.61
C ASP A 121 -4.96 6.37 -0.60
N ILE A 122 -5.28 6.49 0.68
CA ILE A 122 -4.28 6.49 1.76
C ILE A 122 -4.71 5.52 2.86
N ASP A 123 -4.03 4.39 2.95
CA ASP A 123 -4.22 3.37 3.97
C ASP A 123 -3.20 3.54 5.11
N ILE A 124 -3.63 3.34 6.35
CA ILE A 124 -2.70 3.18 7.48
C ILE A 124 -2.34 1.69 7.56
N ILE A 125 -1.12 1.32 7.13
CA ILE A 125 -0.66 -0.07 7.12
C ILE A 125 -0.22 -0.50 8.51
N PHE A 126 0.61 0.33 9.14
CA PHE A 126 1.06 0.13 10.50
C PHE A 126 0.99 1.44 11.28
N TYR A 127 0.77 1.31 12.58
CA TYR A 127 0.98 2.36 13.56
C TYR A 127 1.77 1.71 14.69
N GLU A 128 2.93 2.27 15.02
CA GLU A 128 3.89 1.81 16.04
C GLU A 128 3.26 0.91 17.11
N ASN A 129 3.71 -0.34 17.25
CA ASN A 129 3.30 -1.30 18.31
C ASN A 129 1.79 -1.41 18.60
N VAL A 130 0.91 -0.80 17.79
CA VAL A 130 -0.52 -0.74 18.02
C VAL A 130 -1.17 -1.87 17.24
N LYS A 131 -1.85 -2.74 17.99
CA LYS A 131 -2.87 -3.63 17.47
C LYS A 131 -4.22 -3.04 17.82
N MET A 132 -5.09 -2.89 16.83
CA MET A 132 -6.40 -2.30 16.99
C MET A 132 -7.39 -3.03 16.11
N ASP A 133 -8.57 -3.29 16.63
CA ASP A 133 -9.70 -3.78 15.83
C ASP A 133 -10.94 -3.01 16.25
N THR A 134 -11.32 -2.03 15.42
CA THR A 134 -12.50 -1.19 15.62
C THR A 134 -13.32 -1.17 14.35
N LYS A 135 -14.58 -0.76 14.45
CA LYS A 135 -15.46 -0.64 13.28
C LYS A 135 -14.89 0.24 12.14
N SER A 136 -14.04 1.21 12.47
CA SER A 136 -13.48 2.17 11.50
C SER A 136 -12.02 1.90 11.13
N LEU A 137 -11.27 1.14 11.93
CA LEU A 137 -9.84 0.97 11.77
C LEU A 137 -9.37 -0.35 12.39
N THR A 138 -8.69 -1.16 11.57
CA THR A 138 -7.99 -2.38 11.99
C THR A 138 -6.50 -2.21 11.71
N LEU A 139 -5.65 -2.43 12.73
CA LEU A 139 -4.21 -2.29 12.65
C LEU A 139 -3.50 -3.52 13.26
N PRO A 140 -2.43 -4.03 12.62
CA PRO A 140 -1.97 -3.72 11.26
C PRO A 140 -3.07 -3.93 10.21
N HIS A 141 -2.97 -3.25 9.07
CA HIS A 141 -4.00 -3.36 8.02
C HIS A 141 -4.19 -4.83 7.61
N PRO A 142 -5.39 -5.42 7.71
CA PRO A 142 -5.56 -6.88 7.68
C PRO A 142 -5.01 -7.57 6.42
N GLY A 143 -5.11 -6.92 5.26
CA GLY A 143 -4.63 -7.46 3.99
C GLY A 143 -3.22 -7.03 3.57
N TRP A 144 -2.36 -6.56 4.48
CA TRP A 144 -1.04 -6.03 4.08
C TRP A 144 -0.08 -7.12 3.59
N ARG A 145 -0.21 -8.35 4.09
CA ARG A 145 0.72 -9.46 3.83
C ARG A 145 0.50 -10.13 2.47
N GLU A 146 -0.64 -9.91 1.85
CA GLU A 146 -1.03 -10.52 0.58
C GLU A 146 -0.93 -9.54 -0.59
N ARG A 147 -0.63 -8.26 -0.31
CA ARG A 147 -0.61 -7.18 -1.30
C ARG A 147 0.79 -6.89 -1.78
N GLU A 148 1.07 -7.19 -3.05
CA GLU A 148 2.33 -6.78 -3.71
C GLU A 148 2.55 -5.27 -3.68
N SER A 149 1.46 -4.49 -3.78
CA SER A 149 1.47 -3.03 -3.67
C SER A 149 1.97 -2.50 -2.31
N VAL A 150 1.98 -3.35 -1.28
CA VAL A 150 2.60 -3.07 0.02
C VAL A 150 3.96 -3.76 0.12
N LEU A 151 4.02 -5.06 -0.12
CA LEU A 151 5.23 -5.87 0.10
C LEU A 151 6.42 -5.45 -0.76
N ILE A 152 6.20 -5.06 -2.02
CA ILE A 152 7.30 -4.68 -2.91
C ILE A 152 7.90 -3.34 -2.47
N PRO A 153 7.14 -2.23 -2.30
CA PRO A 153 7.68 -0.98 -1.77
C PRO A 153 8.27 -1.12 -0.36
N LEU A 154 7.72 -1.99 0.49
CA LEU A 154 8.20 -2.20 1.86
C LEU A 154 9.68 -2.61 1.91
N LYS A 155 10.17 -3.38 0.92
CA LYS A 155 11.59 -3.76 0.79
C LYS A 155 12.54 -2.56 0.72
N TYR A 156 12.03 -1.39 0.32
CA TYR A 156 12.79 -0.15 0.16
C TYR A 156 12.67 0.80 1.34
N ILE A 157 11.86 0.47 2.36
CA ILE A 157 11.81 1.20 3.62
C ILE A 157 12.87 0.61 4.55
N LYS A 158 13.90 1.41 4.88
CA LYS A 158 15.00 1.03 5.77
C LYS A 158 14.51 0.84 7.19
N GLN A 159 13.64 1.73 7.67
CA GLN A 159 13.15 1.70 9.06
C GLN A 159 11.94 0.77 9.28
N LYS A 160 11.67 -0.17 8.37
CA LYS A 160 10.50 -1.07 8.45
C LYS A 160 10.51 -1.98 9.68
N ASP A 161 11.68 -2.29 10.22
CA ASP A 161 11.84 -3.25 11.33
C ASP A 161 11.13 -2.77 12.61
N ILE A 162 10.88 -1.47 12.73
CA ILE A 162 10.09 -0.85 13.80
C ILE A 162 8.67 -1.45 13.87
N PHE A 163 8.11 -1.89 12.75
CA PHE A 163 6.77 -2.47 12.69
C PHE A 163 6.78 -4.00 12.71
N LEU A 164 7.92 -4.62 12.40
CA LEU A 164 8.02 -6.05 12.14
C LEU A 164 8.67 -6.84 13.30
N ALA A 165 9.22 -6.15 14.31
CA ALA A 165 9.96 -6.77 15.41
C ALA A 165 9.11 -7.15 16.64
N LYS A 166 8.56 -8.37 16.61
CA LYS A 166 8.61 -9.43 17.66
C LYS A 166 8.05 -10.71 17.01
N GLY A 167 8.93 -11.55 16.46
CA GLY A 167 8.60 -12.90 15.99
C GLY A 167 8.37 -13.09 14.48
N GLU A 168 8.18 -12.03 13.70
CA GLU A 168 7.97 -12.14 12.25
C GLU A 168 9.24 -11.74 11.49
N ALA A 169 10.19 -12.67 11.41
CA ALA A 169 11.34 -12.49 10.53
C ALA A 169 10.83 -12.33 9.08
N PHE A 170 11.06 -11.15 8.50
CA PHE A 170 10.96 -10.92 7.06
C PHE A 170 12.12 -11.65 6.36
N THR A 171 12.15 -12.98 6.49
CA THR A 171 13.07 -13.83 5.73
C THR A 171 12.56 -13.93 4.31
N ARG A 172 13.50 -14.09 3.36
CA ARG A 172 13.26 -14.32 1.93
C ARG A 172 12.12 -15.30 1.60
N ASN A 173 11.74 -16.18 2.53
CA ASN A 173 10.65 -17.16 2.37
C ASN A 173 9.22 -16.58 2.38
N HIS A 174 8.98 -15.38 2.88
CA HIS A 174 7.61 -14.79 2.84
C HIS A 174 7.15 -14.42 1.42
N LEU A 175 8.07 -14.34 0.44
CA LEU A 175 7.71 -14.18 -0.98
C LEU A 175 7.04 -15.44 -1.56
N VAL A 176 7.37 -16.62 -1.04
CA VAL A 176 6.88 -17.91 -1.53
C VAL A 176 5.42 -18.15 -1.13
N ILE A 177 4.97 -17.56 -0.02
CA ILE A 177 3.61 -17.75 0.51
C ILE A 177 2.56 -17.05 -0.37
N SER A 178 2.87 -15.87 -0.95
CA SER A 178 1.94 -15.20 -1.87
C SER A 178 1.75 -15.97 -3.18
N MET A 179 2.80 -16.63 -3.70
CA MET A 179 2.70 -17.49 -4.88
C MET A 179 1.95 -18.80 -4.60
N HIS A 180 2.18 -19.43 -3.45
CA HIS A 180 1.51 -20.70 -3.11
C HIS A 180 0.02 -20.50 -2.79
N GLN A 181 -0.38 -19.38 -2.19
CA GLN A 181 -1.81 -19.10 -1.96
C GLN A 181 -2.56 -18.76 -3.25
N ALA A 182 -1.92 -18.05 -4.19
CA ALA A 182 -2.49 -17.83 -5.52
C ALA A 182 -2.64 -19.15 -6.29
N LEU A 183 -1.62 -20.01 -6.27
CA LEU A 183 -1.65 -21.33 -6.92
C LEU A 183 -2.70 -22.27 -6.29
N ALA A 184 -2.85 -22.26 -4.97
CA ALA A 184 -3.85 -23.07 -4.27
C ALA A 184 -5.31 -22.65 -4.58
N LEU A 185 -5.55 -21.37 -4.85
CA LEU A 185 -6.86 -20.87 -5.30
C LEU A 185 -7.13 -21.22 -6.77
N GLU A 186 -6.10 -21.23 -7.62
CA GLU A 186 -6.21 -21.64 -9.03
C GLU A 186 -6.49 -23.15 -9.16
N VAL A 187 -5.79 -23.99 -8.37
CA VAL A 187 -5.99 -25.45 -8.34
C VAL A 187 -7.40 -25.82 -7.84
N ARG A 188 -7.91 -25.14 -6.80
CA ARG A 188 -9.30 -25.36 -6.33
C ARG A 188 -10.35 -24.98 -7.37
N ARG A 189 -10.13 -23.91 -8.14
CA ARG A 189 -11.03 -23.52 -9.24
C ARG A 189 -11.04 -24.54 -10.39
N ILE A 190 -9.90 -25.16 -10.68
CA ILE A 190 -9.80 -26.20 -11.71
C ILE A 190 -10.52 -27.48 -11.26
N ASP A 191 -10.37 -27.89 -10.00
CA ASP A 191 -11.05 -29.08 -9.46
C ASP A 191 -12.58 -28.90 -9.38
N GLU A 192 -13.07 -27.73 -8.97
CA GLU A 192 -14.52 -27.44 -8.96
C GLU A 192 -15.09 -27.36 -10.39
N GLY A 193 -14.33 -26.84 -11.35
CA GLY A 193 -14.69 -26.81 -12.76
C GLY A 193 -14.79 -28.21 -13.37
N LEU A 194 -13.82 -29.09 -13.09
CA LEU A 194 -13.83 -30.49 -13.57
C LEU A 194 -14.95 -31.32 -12.94
N CYS A 195 -15.27 -31.10 -11.66
CA CYS A 195 -16.37 -31.79 -10.97
C CYS A 195 -17.75 -31.40 -11.54
N SER A 196 -17.91 -30.18 -12.04
CA SER A 196 -19.16 -29.71 -12.67
C SER A 196 -19.39 -30.28 -14.08
N LEU A 197 -18.31 -30.67 -14.78
CA LEU A 197 -18.35 -31.24 -16.13
C LEU A 197 -18.62 -32.75 -16.14
N SER A 198 -18.30 -33.48 -15.06
CA SER A 198 -18.58 -34.93 -14.97
C SER A 198 -20.02 -35.28 -14.60
N ARG A 199 -20.84 -34.30 -14.19
CA ARG A 199 -22.28 -34.47 -13.86
C ARG A 199 -23.24 -34.16 -15.02
N ARG A 200 -22.73 -33.91 -16.23
CA ARG A 200 -23.52 -33.65 -17.45
C ARG A 200 -23.31 -34.70 -18.56
N LYS A 201 -23.14 -35.97 -18.18
CA LYS A 201 -23.30 -37.11 -19.08
C LYS A 201 -24.28 -38.10 -18.47
#